data_AF-A0A520UQX5-F1
#
_entry.id   AF-A0A520UQX5-F1
#
_cell.length_a   1.000
_cell.length_b   1.000
_cell.length_c   1.000
_cell.angle_alpha   90.00
_cell.angle_beta   90.00
_cell.angle_gamma   90.00
#
_symmetry.space_group_name_H-M   'P 1'
#
loop_
_entity.id
_entity.type
_entity.pdbx_description
1 polymer ?
#
loop_
_entity_poly.entity_id
_entity_poly.type
_entity_poly.pdbx_seq_one_letter_code
_entity_poly.pdbx_strand_id
1 'polypeptide(L)' 'MVVEEIDIKDNLFEHFSFSVDPGQDPLRIDKFLMNRIENASRNKIQIAAKNNCILVDGNPVKPNYKVKPGN' A
#
# COMPACT_ATOMS: atom_id res chain seq x y z
N MET A 1 1.03 5.34 -39.21
CA MET A 1 1.37 5.78 -37.85
C MET A 1 0.62 4.85 -36.92
N VAL A 2 1.28 3.81 -36.42
CA VAL A 2 0.68 2.85 -35.49
C VAL A 2 0.79 3.45 -34.09
N VAL A 3 -0.36 3.76 -33.50
CA VAL A 3 -0.45 4.13 -32.09
C VAL A 3 -0.47 2.82 -31.30
N GLU A 4 0.67 2.46 -30.71
CA GLU A 4 0.71 1.35 -29.76
C GLU A 4 -0.05 1.78 -28.51
N GLU A 5 -1.25 1.24 -28.32
CA GLU A 5 -1.98 1.28 -27.06
C GLU A 5 -1.15 0.50 -26.03
N ILE A 6 -0.35 1.20 -25.24
CA ILE A 6 0.34 0.64 -24.10
C ILE A 6 -0.75 0.22 -23.11
N ASP A 7 -1.06 -1.07 -23.06
CA ASP A 7 -2.00 -1.66 -22.10
C ASP A 7 -1.42 -1.52 -20.68
N ILE A 8 -1.74 -0.39 -20.02
CA ILE A 8 -1.23 -0.02 -18.69
C ILE A 8 -1.85 -0.90 -17.58
N LYS A 9 -2.66 -1.91 -17.92
CA LYS A 9 -3.37 -2.75 -16.95
C LYS A 9 -2.47 -3.82 -16.32
N ASP A 10 -1.36 -4.19 -16.97
CA ASP A 10 -0.51 -5.31 -16.53
C ASP A 10 0.58 -4.93 -15.49
N ASN A 11 0.71 -3.64 -15.14
CA ASN A 11 1.76 -3.16 -14.23
C ASN A 11 1.32 -2.97 -12.76
N LEU A 12 0.29 -3.68 -12.28
CA LEU A 12 0.07 -3.84 -10.83
C LEU A 12 1.10 -4.82 -10.27
N PHE A 13 2.38 -4.44 -10.26
CA PHE A 13 3.38 -5.20 -9.54
C PHE A 13 3.10 -5.05 -8.03
N GLU A 14 3.00 -6.16 -7.30
CA GLU A 14 3.17 -6.16 -5.84
C GLU A 14 4.59 -5.70 -5.54
N HIS A 15 4.78 -4.38 -5.43
CA HIS A 15 6.11 -3.80 -5.22
C HIS A 15 6.63 -4.07 -3.80
N PHE A 16 5.74 -4.29 -2.83
CA PHE A 16 6.12 -4.34 -1.42
C PHE A 16 5.21 -5.25 -0.59
N SER A 17 5.80 -6.30 -0.01
CA SER A 17 5.17 -7.10 1.05
C SER A 17 5.81 -6.79 2.39
N PHE A 18 5.00 -6.48 3.39
CA PHE A 18 5.45 -6.09 4.72
C PHE A 18 4.73 -6.92 5.78
N SER A 19 5.46 -7.77 6.48
CA SER A 19 4.95 -8.45 7.66
C SER A 19 4.99 -7.51 8.87
N VAL A 20 3.89 -7.48 9.63
CA VAL A 20 3.77 -6.71 10.88
C VAL A 20 4.24 -7.59 12.03
N ASP A 21 5.25 -7.15 12.78
CA ASP A 21 5.77 -7.93 13.89
C ASP A 21 4.76 -8.01 15.05
N PRO A 22 4.62 -9.20 15.68
CA PRO A 22 3.76 -9.38 16.84
C PRO A 22 4.23 -8.50 18.00
N GLY A 23 3.32 -7.64 18.50
CA GLY A 23 3.61 -6.66 19.55
C GLY A 23 3.71 -5.20 19.08
N GLN A 24 3.57 -4.90 17.79
CA GLN A 24 3.44 -3.52 17.34
C GLN A 24 2.11 -2.88 17.81
N ASP A 25 2.20 -1.69 18.40
CA ASP A 25 1.03 -0.86 18.66
C ASP A 25 0.25 -0.54 17.37
N PRO A 26 -1.08 -0.40 17.43
CA PRO A 26 -1.90 -0.10 16.27
C PRO A 26 -1.51 1.24 15.65
N LEU A 27 -0.81 1.17 14.52
CA LEU A 27 -0.25 2.31 13.80
C LEU A 27 -1.02 2.54 12.50
N ARG A 28 -1.21 3.79 12.08
CA ARG A 28 -1.84 4.05 10.78
C ARG A 28 -1.00 3.49 9.63
N ILE A 29 -1.68 2.95 8.62
CA ILE A 29 -1.08 2.40 7.39
C ILE A 29 -0.15 3.41 6.71
N ASP A 30 -0.49 4.71 6.74
CA ASP A 30 0.38 5.76 6.20
C ASP A 30 1.72 5.85 6.93
N LYS A 31 1.71 5.79 8.27
CA LYS A 31 2.92 5.85 9.10
C LYS A 31 3.72 4.54 9.05
N PHE A 32 3.03 3.42 8.91
CA PHE A 32 3.66 2.12 8.74
C PHE A 32 4.43 2.04 7.41
N LEU A 33 3.80 2.41 6.30
CA LEU A 33 4.41 2.31 4.97
C LEU A 33 5.49 3.35 4.74
N MET A 34 5.36 4.58 5.23
CA MET A 34 6.41 5.60 5.08
C MET A 34 7.70 5.28 5.82
N ASN A 35 7.63 4.47 6.88
CA ASN A 35 8.83 3.98 7.59
C ASN A 35 9.52 2.83 6.86
N ARG A 36 8.84 2.17 5.92
CA ARG A 36 9.36 0.99 5.21
C ARG A 36 9.67 1.24 3.74
N ILE A 37 8.95 2.15 3.10
CA ILE A 37 9.16 2.55 1.71
C ILE A 37 9.92 3.88 1.72
N GLU A 38 11.19 3.83 1.35
CA GLU A 38 12.00 5.03 1.16
C GLU A 38 11.38 5.90 0.04
N ASN A 39 11.29 7.22 0.28
CA ASN A 39 10.63 8.20 -0.59
C ASN A 39 9.10 8.05 -0.75
N ALA A 40 8.43 7.26 0.08
CA ALA A 40 6.97 7.26 0.12
C ALA A 40 6.44 8.44 0.93
N SER A 41 5.94 9.46 0.23
CA SER A 41 5.24 10.56 0.89
C SER A 41 3.89 10.08 1.45
N ARG A 42 3.46 10.71 2.55
CA ARG A 42 2.16 10.45 3.16
C ARG A 42 1.01 10.58 2.15
N ASN A 43 1.09 11.57 1.27
CA ASN A 43 0.08 11.80 0.23
C ASN A 43 0.04 10.65 -0.79
N LYS A 44 1.20 10.15 -1.22
CA LYS A 44 1.30 9.02 -2.16
C LYS A 44 0.68 7.74 -1.57
N ILE A 45 0.96 7.46 -0.30
CA ILE A 45 0.39 6.31 0.41
C ILE A 45 -1.13 6.46 0.56
N GLN A 46 -1.62 7.65 0.90
CA GLN A 46 -3.06 7.90 1.01
C GLN A 46 -3.78 7.73 -0.33
N ILE A 47 -3.19 8.20 -1.44
CA ILE A 47 -3.73 8.01 -2.78
C ILE A 47 -3.74 6.52 -3.14
N ALA A 48 -2.66 5.79 -2.89
CA ALA A 48 -2.59 4.35 -3.13
C ALA A 48 -3.66 3.57 -2.35
N ALA A 49 -3.86 3.88 -1.06
CA ALA A 49 -4.91 3.27 -0.25
C ALA A 49 -6.33 3.61 -0.77
N LYS A 50 -6.56 4.84 -1.26
CA LYS A 50 -7.83 5.22 -1.89
C LYS A 50 -8.10 4.49 -3.20
N ASN A 51 -7.05 4.15 -3.95
CA ASN A 51 -7.14 3.40 -5.21
C ASN A 51 -7.16 1.87 -4.98
N ASN A 52 -7.35 1.39 -3.75
CA ASN A 52 -7.33 -0.02 -3.40
C ASN A 52 -6.01 -0.74 -3.74
N CYS A 53 -4.90 0.01 -3.85
CA CYS A 53 -3.58 -0.54 -4.15
C CYS A 53 -2.84 -1.05 -2.89
N ILE A 54 -3.40 -0.83 -1.70
CA ILE A 54 -2.83 -1.29 -0.43
C ILE A 54 -3.76 -2.34 0.15
N LEU A 55 -3.22 -3.55 0.28
CA LEU A 55 -3.92 -4.73 0.74
C LEU A 55 -3.35 -5.13 2.10
N VAL A 56 -4.21 -5.49 3.04
CA VAL A 56 -3.84 -6.12 4.30
C VAL A 56 -4.61 -7.42 4.36
N ASP A 57 -3.90 -8.54 4.47
CA ASP A 57 -4.48 -9.90 4.43
C ASP A 57 -5.39 -10.11 3.21
N GLY A 58 -4.94 -9.60 2.06
CA GLY A 58 -5.67 -9.69 0.79
C GLY A 58 -6.86 -8.74 0.65
N ASN A 59 -7.16 -7.89 1.64
CA ASN A 59 -8.29 -6.96 1.61
C ASN A 59 -7.83 -5.51 1.44
N PRO A 60 -8.42 -4.73 0.51
CA PRO A 60 -8.03 -3.35 0.30
C PRO A 60 -8.40 -2.49 1.52
N VAL A 61 -7.45 -1.69 1.99
CA VAL A 61 -7.63 -0.90 3.21
C VAL A 61 -7.71 0.60 2.95
N LYS A 62 -8.50 1.29 3.78
CA LYS A 62 -8.62 2.75 3.74
C LYS A 62 -7.34 3.42 4.26
N PRO A 63 -7.06 4.68 3.89
CA PRO A 63 -5.89 5.41 4.39
C PRO A 63 -5.84 5.64 5.91
N ASN A 64 -6.97 5.47 6.60
CA ASN A 64 -7.05 5.55 8.06
C ASN A 64 -7.00 4.17 8.75
N TYR A 65 -6.72 3.11 7.99
CA TYR A 65 -6.57 1.77 8.54
C TYR A 65 -5.43 1.75 9.55
N LYS A 66 -5.68 1.11 10.69
CA LYS A 66 -4.66 0.89 11.72
C LYS A 66 -4.13 -0.53 11.55
N VAL A 67 -2.87 -0.61 11.15
CA VAL A 67 -2.07 -1.82 11.09
C VAL A 67 -1.88 -2.33 12.51
N LYS A 68 -2.34 -3.56 12.76
CA LYS A 68 -2.15 -4.28 14.02
C LYS A 68 -1.57 -5.66 13.71
N PRO A 69 -0.71 -6.22 14.57
CA PRO A 69 -0.32 -7.62 14.46
C PRO A 69 -1.50 -8.54 14.82
N GLY A 70 -1.66 -9.62 14.07
CA GLY A 70 -2.66 -10.66 14.34
C GLY A 70 -4.03 -10.46 13.68
N ASN A 71 -4.09 -9.80 12.52
CA ASN A 71 -5.10 -10.17 11.52
C ASN A 71 -4.53 -11.29 10.63
#